data_AF-A0A4U8UD27-F1
#
_entry.id   AF-A0A4U8UD27-F1
#
_cell.length_a   1.000
_cell.length_b   1.000
_cell.length_c   1.000
_cell.angle_alpha   90.00
_cell.angle_beta   90.00
_cell.angle_gamma   90.00
#
_symmetry.space_group_name_H-M   'P 1'
#
loop_
_entity.id
_entity.type
_entity.pdbx_description
1 polymer ?
#
loop_
_entity_poly.entity_id
_entity_poly.type
_entity_poly.pdbx_seq_one_letter_code
_entity_poly.pdbx_strand_id
1 'polypeptide(L)' 'MTFEEIGKVLGISEERTRRIYHKAIAKLSHPRNKDKWRKVLETLEEIQIEKIKSDSNTLDWKEV' A
#
# COMPACT_ATOMS: atom_id res chain seq x y z
N MET A 1 -3.99 -8.27 10.56
CA MET A 1 -5.28 -7.69 10.99
C MET A 1 -6.41 -8.42 10.28
N THR A 2 -7.34 -9.01 11.02
CA THR A 2 -8.48 -9.78 10.48
C THR A 2 -9.69 -8.88 10.19
N PHE A 3 -10.67 -9.35 9.40
CA PHE A 3 -11.91 -8.59 9.18
C PHE A 3 -12.72 -8.36 10.46
N GLU A 4 -12.60 -9.28 11.42
CA GLU A 4 -13.23 -9.16 12.73
C GLU A 4 -12.58 -8.05 13.56
N GLU A 5 -11.25 -8.00 13.60
CA GLU A 5 -10.49 -6.93 14.27
C GLU A 5 -10.80 -5.56 13.66
N ILE A 6 -10.82 -5.48 12.32
CA ILE A 6 -11.19 -4.25 11.61
C ILE A 6 -12.63 -3.84 11.96
N GLY A 7 -13.56 -4.81 11.99
CA GLY A 7 -14.95 -4.57 12.39
C GLY A 7 -15.05 -3.99 13.81
N LYS A 8 -14.31 -4.56 14.77
CA LYS A 8 -14.25 -4.07 16.16
C LYS A 8 -13.72 -2.63 16.23
N VAL A 9 -12.64 -2.31 15.52
CA VAL A 9 -12.06 -0.95 15.49
C VAL A 9 -13.03 0.05 14.85
N LEU A 10 -13.74 -0.35 13.79
CA LEU A 10 -14.64 0.52 13.04
C LEU A 10 -16.09 0.54 13.57
N GLY A 11 -16.40 -0.24 14.61
CA GLY A 11 -17.76 -0.36 15.16
C GLY A 11 -18.78 -0.96 14.18
N ILE A 12 -18.35 -1.86 13.29
CA ILE A 12 -19.22 -2.54 12.31
C ILE A 12 -19.03 -4.06 12.35
N SER A 13 -20.01 -4.79 11.80
CA SER A 13 -19.91 -6.26 11.72
C SER A 13 -18.81 -6.72 10.76
N GLU A 14 -18.22 -7.88 11.04
CA GLU A 14 -17.24 -8.53 10.18
C GLU A 14 -17.75 -8.68 8.74
N GLU A 15 -19.02 -9.10 8.57
CA GLU A 15 -19.63 -9.25 7.26
C GLU A 15 -19.68 -7.93 6.50
N ARG A 16 -20.01 -6.83 7.18
CA ARG A 16 -20.01 -5.50 6.56
C ARG A 16 -18.60 -5.08 6.17
N THR A 17 -17.59 -5.38 6.98
CA THR A 17 -16.19 -5.19 6.64
C THR A 17 -15.81 -5.96 5.38
N ARG A 18 -16.15 -7.26 5.28
CA ARG A 18 -15.91 -8.09 4.09
C ARG A 18 -16.56 -7.50 2.84
N ARG A 19 -17.82 -7.06 2.93
CA ARG A 19 -18.55 -6.44 1.81
C ARG A 19 -17.88 -5.14 1.34
N ILE A 20 -17.44 -4.30 2.28
CA ILE A 20 -16.71 -3.06 1.97
C ILE A 20 -15.40 -3.40 1.26
N TYR A 21 -14.65 -4.37 1.78
CA TYR A 21 -13.41 -4.84 1.18
C TYR A 21 -13.60 -5.27 -0.28
N HIS A 22 -14.55 -6.17 -0.56
CA HIS A 22 -14.80 -6.62 -1.92
C HIS A 22 -15.21 -5.48 -2.86
N LYS A 23 -16.04 -4.54 -2.39
CA LYS A 23 -16.40 -3.35 -3.18
C LYS A 23 -15.21 -2.44 -3.43
N ALA A 24 -14.32 -2.27 -2.46
CA ALA A 24 -13.11 -1.48 -2.61
C ALA A 24 -12.18 -2.12 -3.66
N ILE A 25 -11.92 -3.43 -3.56
CA ILE A 25 -11.13 -4.15 -4.57
C ILE A 25 -11.76 -4.02 -5.95
N ALA A 26 -13.07 -4.23 -6.11
CA ALA A 26 -13.73 -4.08 -7.40
C ALA A 26 -13.58 -2.67 -7.99
N LYS A 27 -13.71 -1.62 -7.17
CA LYS A 27 -13.48 -0.24 -7.60
C LYS A 27 -12.03 -0.02 -8.03
N LEU A 28 -11.09 -0.49 -7.22
CA LEU A 28 -9.66 -0.32 -7.46
C LEU A 28 -9.19 -1.07 -8.71
N SER A 29 -9.71 -2.26 -8.96
CA SER A 29 -9.36 -3.11 -10.11
C SER A 29 -10.00 -2.69 -11.43
N HIS A 30 -10.89 -1.70 -11.44
CA HIS A 30 -11.53 -1.26 -12.68
C HIS A 30 -10.48 -0.74 -13.68
N PRO A 31 -10.51 -1.16 -14.97
CA PRO A 31 -9.61 -0.67 -16.02
C PRO A 31 -9.43 0.86 -16.09
N ARG A 32 -10.43 1.66 -15.73
CA ARG A 32 -10.34 3.13 -15.70
C ARG A 32 -9.29 3.66 -14.70
N ASN A 33 -8.86 2.84 -13.74
CA ASN A 33 -7.83 3.20 -12.77
C ASN A 33 -6.43 2.75 -13.19
N LYS A 34 -6.26 2.08 -14.34
CA LYS A 34 -4.95 1.56 -14.79
C LYS A 34 -3.85 2.63 -14.79
N ASP A 35 -4.13 3.82 -15.33
CA ASP A 35 -3.14 4.90 -15.39
C ASP A 35 -2.85 5.53 -14.04
N LYS A 36 -3.82 5.53 -13.11
CA LYS A 36 -3.60 5.97 -11.73
C LYS A 36 -2.69 5.00 -11.00
N TRP A 37 -2.93 3.69 -11.15
CA TRP A 37 -2.08 2.66 -10.58
C TRP A 37 -0.67 2.71 -11.13
N ARG A 38 -0.50 2.93 -12.43
CA ARG A 38 0.82 3.10 -13.05
C ARG A 38 1.62 4.21 -12.38
N LYS A 39 1.04 5.41 -12.25
CA LYS A 39 1.68 6.54 -11.57
C LYS A 39 2.06 6.24 -10.13
N VAL A 40 1.16 5.59 -9.38
CA VAL A 40 1.44 5.19 -8.00
C VAL A 40 2.62 4.22 -7.93
N LEU A 41 2.67 3.24 -8.84
CA LEU A 41 3.77 2.27 -8.89
C LEU A 41 5.10 2.92 -9.29
N GLU A 42 5.09 3.83 -10.28
CA GLU A 42 6.26 4.63 -10.69
C GLU A 42 6.81 5.41 -9.49
N THR A 43 5.95 6.14 -8.76
CA THR A 43 6.37 6.89 -7.56
C THR A 43 6.91 5.98 -6.45
N LEU A 44 6.33 4.79 -6.25
CA LEU A 44 6.84 3.83 -5.25
C LEU A 44 8.23 3.30 -5.63
N GLU A 45 8.48 3.08 -6.92
CA GLU A 45 9.79 2.65 -7.42
C GLU A 45 10.85 3.74 -7.22
N GLU A 46 10.51 5.00 -7.49
CA GLU A 46 11.38 6.16 -7.21
C GLU A 46 11.77 6.24 -5.72
N ILE A 47 10.78 6.13 -4.82
CA ILE A 47 11.01 6.11 -3.36
C ILE A 47 11.93 4.93 -2.95
N GLN A 48 11.75 3.77 -3.56
CA GLN A 48 12.57 2.58 -3.28
C GLN A 48 14.03 2.81 -3.72
N ILE A 49 14.24 3.40 -4.90
CA ILE A 49 15.57 3.75 -5.42
C ILE A 49 16.25 4.77 -4.50
N GLU A 50 15.53 5.79 -4.04
CA GLU A 50 16.05 6.79 -3.11
C GLU A 50 16.49 6.17 -1.78
N LYS A 51 15.69 5.26 -1.21
CA LYS A 51 16.05 4.53 0.01
C LYS A 51 17.31 3.69 -0.18
N ILE A 52 17.44 2.98 -1.30
CA ILE A 52 18.63 2.18 -1.58
C ILE A 52 19.86 3.08 -1.67
N LYS A 53 19.76 4.24 -2.33
CA LYS A 53 20.86 5.21 -2.42
C LYS A 53 21.23 5.80 -1.05
N SER A 54 20.25 6.10 -0.19
CA SER A 54 20.54 6.57 1.16
C SER A 54 21.21 5.51 2.02
N ASP A 55 20.76 4.26 1.93
CA ASP A 55 21.31 3.15 2.69
C ASP A 55 22.73 2.81 2.22
N SER A 56 23.00 2.81 0.90
CA SER A 56 24.34 2.63 0.36
C SER A 56 25.29 3.76 0.79
N ASN A 57 24.80 5.00 0.79
CA ASN A 57 25.59 6.15 1.23
C ASN A 57 25.90 6.06 2.73
N THR A 58 25.00 5.53 3.56
CA THR A 58 25.20 5.38 5.02
C THR A 58 26.20 4.26 5.37
N LEU A 59 26.35 3.23 4.52
CA LEU A 59 27.34 2.17 4.69
C LEU A 59 28.77 2.67 4.40
N ASP A 60 28.93 3.56 3.43
CA ASP A 60 30.23 4.13 3.02
C ASP A 60 30.90 4.95 4.16
N TRP A 61 30.11 5.62 5.01
CA TRP A 61 30.63 6.40 6.15
C TRP A 61 30.98 5.56 7.39
N LYS A 62 30.64 4.27 7.43
CA LYS A 62 30.91 3.40 8.59
C LYS A 62 32.24 2.63 8.50
N GLU A 63 32.90 2.67 7.35
CA GLU A 63 34.17 1.96 7.11
C GLU A 63 35.42 2.86 7.27
N VAL A 64 35.28 4.08 7.79
CA VAL A 64 36.39 5.02 8.07
C VAL A 64 36.65 5.17 9.57
#